data_AF-A0AA40VRR5-F1
#
_entry.id   AF-A0AA40VRR5-F1
#
_cell.length_a   1.000
_cell.length_b   1.000
_cell.length_c   1.000
_cell.angle_alpha   90.00
_cell.angle_beta   90.00
_cell.angle_gamma   90.00
#
_symmetry.space_group_name_H-M   'P 1'
#
loop_
_entity.id
_entity.type
_entity.pdbx_description
1 polymer ?
#
loop_
_entity_poly.entity_id
_entity_poly.type
_entity_poly.pdbx_seq_one_letter_code
_entity_poly.pdbx_strand_id
1 'polypeptide(L)'
;MLSNLDLIREFVQNSIQKKDVLLSNPALTAQTVYKLNQLTAKTEGVIATAQLSHKIPEFSIHANSSHWESINQVLAESSYLLKGEVNSRGFYQYQYCEVPKGYQMQCTKSVLLWRAWWKYRKYALRPGIPLELLIRTRDSWYPIRDLIISDGLLYIKTLGSEIALDSNDLVTWLSKVD
;
A
#
# COMPACT_ATOMS: atom_id res chain seq x y z
N MET A 1 -6.27 -21.16 -13.54
CA MET A 1 -5.93 -21.12 -12.11
C MET A 1 -5.53 -19.70 -11.77
N LEU A 2 -6.02 -19.11 -10.67
CA LEU A 2 -5.69 -17.73 -10.32
C LEU A 2 -4.21 -17.60 -9.93
N SER A 3 -3.54 -16.53 -10.40
CA SER A 3 -2.22 -16.17 -9.89
C SER A 3 -2.30 -15.74 -8.42
N ASN A 4 -1.16 -15.67 -7.72
CA ASN A 4 -1.14 -15.18 -6.34
C ASN A 4 -1.65 -13.75 -6.25
N LEU A 5 -1.24 -12.88 -7.17
CA LEU A 5 -1.67 -11.48 -7.20
C LEU A 5 -3.17 -11.35 -7.47
N ASP A 6 -3.72 -12.15 -8.40
CA ASP A 6 -5.16 -12.10 -8.71
C ASP A 6 -5.99 -12.64 -7.55
N LEU A 7 -5.54 -13.69 -6.86
CA LEU A 7 -6.21 -14.20 -5.67
C LEU A 7 -6.18 -13.17 -4.52
N ILE A 8 -5.06 -12.48 -4.30
CA ILE A 8 -4.97 -11.37 -3.33
C ILE A 8 -5.94 -10.25 -3.71
N ARG A 9 -6.03 -9.89 -5.00
CA ARG A 9 -6.96 -8.88 -5.51
C ARG A 9 -8.41 -9.27 -5.23
N GLU A 10 -8.80 -10.49 -5.59
CA GLU A 10 -10.14 -11.01 -5.29
C GLU A 10 -10.43 -11.03 -3.79
N PHE A 11 -9.47 -11.44 -2.95
CA PHE A 11 -9.62 -11.41 -1.50
C PHE A 11 -9.90 -9.99 -0.98
N VAL A 12 -9.13 -9.00 -1.41
CA VAL A 12 -9.31 -7.60 -0.98
C VAL A 12 -10.65 -7.06 -1.48
N GLN A 13 -10.98 -7.25 -2.76
CA GLN A 13 -12.21 -6.73 -3.36
C GLN A 13 -13.47 -7.34 -2.73
N ASN A 14 -13.51 -8.66 -2.56
CA ASN A 14 -14.63 -9.32 -1.89
C ASN A 14 -14.75 -8.87 -0.44
N SER A 15 -13.63 -8.68 0.26
CA SER A 15 -13.63 -8.17 1.64
C SER A 15 -14.19 -6.74 1.74
N ILE A 16 -13.80 -5.84 0.82
CA ILE A 16 -14.34 -4.47 0.73
C ILE A 16 -15.85 -4.48 0.48
N GLN A 17 -16.30 -5.38 -0.41
CA GLN A 17 -17.71 -5.58 -0.73
C GLN A 17 -18.48 -6.38 0.34
N LYS A 18 -17.80 -6.81 1.41
CA LYS A 18 -18.35 -7.64 2.49
C LYS A 18 -18.96 -8.95 2.00
N LYS A 19 -18.37 -9.53 0.97
CA LYS A 19 -18.72 -10.83 0.42
C LYS A 19 -17.84 -11.91 1.04
N ASP A 20 -18.45 -13.07 1.23
CA ASP A 20 -17.73 -14.27 1.59
C ASP A 20 -16.80 -14.68 0.43
N VAL A 21 -15.66 -15.25 0.79
CA VAL A 21 -14.64 -15.72 -0.14
C VAL A 21 -14.40 -17.20 0.09
N LEU A 22 -14.27 -17.94 -1.01
CA LEU A 22 -13.73 -19.29 -1.00
C LEU A 22 -12.95 -19.50 -2.30
N LEU A 23 -11.66 -19.15 -2.27
CA LEU A 23 -10.76 -19.21 -3.41
C LEU A 23 -9.45 -19.87 -2.98
N SER A 24 -8.86 -20.69 -3.85
CA SER A 24 -7.52 -21.21 -3.58
C SER A 24 -6.69 -21.37 -4.85
N ASN A 25 -5.38 -21.36 -4.66
CA ASN A 25 -4.40 -21.73 -5.67
C ASN A 25 -3.28 -22.58 -5.00
N PRO A 26 -2.17 -22.92 -5.68
CA PRO A 26 -1.15 -23.78 -5.08
C PRO A 26 -0.45 -23.19 -3.85
N ALA A 27 -0.41 -21.87 -3.70
CA ALA A 27 0.32 -21.18 -2.63
C ALA A 27 -0.61 -20.55 -1.57
N LEU A 28 -1.77 -20.06 -1.99
CA LEU A 28 -2.69 -19.24 -1.19
C LEU A 28 -4.08 -19.85 -1.11
N THR A 29 -4.75 -19.62 0.01
CA THR A 29 -6.17 -19.91 0.21
C THR A 29 -6.82 -18.70 0.85
N ALA A 30 -7.88 -18.19 0.23
CA ALA A 30 -8.73 -17.18 0.81
C ALA A 30 -10.07 -17.82 1.19
N GLN A 31 -10.47 -17.65 2.44
CA GLN A 31 -11.70 -18.24 2.97
C GLN A 31 -12.36 -17.34 4.00
N THR A 32 -13.68 -17.39 4.08
CA THR A 32 -14.43 -16.77 5.17
C THR A 32 -14.58 -17.74 6.34
N VAL A 33 -14.20 -17.28 7.53
CA VAL A 33 -14.40 -17.99 8.79
C VAL A 33 -15.22 -17.10 9.71
N TYR A 34 -16.46 -17.49 9.95
CA TYR A 34 -17.49 -16.69 10.63
C TYR A 34 -17.80 -15.35 9.95
N LYS A 35 -17.10 -14.28 10.33
CA LYS A 35 -17.27 -12.89 9.84
C LYS A 35 -15.94 -12.25 9.46
N LEU A 36 -14.93 -13.08 9.28
CA LEU A 36 -13.57 -12.70 8.99
C LEU A 36 -13.17 -13.36 7.69
N ASN A 37 -12.85 -12.56 6.68
CA ASN A 37 -12.15 -13.09 5.53
C ASN A 37 -10.68 -13.27 5.93
N GLN A 38 -10.13 -14.44 5.63
CA GLN A 38 -8.74 -14.78 5.91
C GLN A 38 -8.04 -15.15 4.62
N LEU A 39 -6.81 -14.68 4.46
CA LEU A 39 -5.88 -15.13 3.44
C LEU A 39 -4.75 -15.88 4.13
N THR A 40 -4.53 -17.10 3.69
CA THR A 40 -3.57 -18.05 4.27
C THR A 40 -2.58 -18.47 3.19
N ALA A 41 -1.29 -18.31 3.46
CA ALA A 41 -0.24 -18.94 2.68
C ALA A 41 0.07 -20.33 3.25
N LYS A 42 0.24 -21.33 2.39
CA LYS A 42 0.46 -22.72 2.81
C LYS A 42 1.72 -22.90 3.68
N THR A 43 2.73 -22.05 3.46
CA THR A 43 4.03 -22.12 4.16
C THR A 43 4.09 -21.25 5.41
N GLU A 44 3.20 -20.27 5.56
CA GLU A 44 3.29 -19.22 6.60
C GLU A 44 2.07 -19.18 7.52
N GLY A 45 0.98 -19.85 7.15
CA GLY A 45 -0.30 -19.72 7.84
C GLY A 45 -1.03 -18.43 7.42
N VAL A 46 -1.76 -17.82 8.35
CA VAL A 46 -2.60 -16.64 8.06
C VAL A 46 -1.72 -15.42 7.83
N ILE A 47 -1.78 -14.85 6.63
CA ILE A 47 -0.95 -13.70 6.21
C ILE A 47 -1.76 -12.41 6.11
N ALA A 48 -3.08 -12.50 5.93
CA ALA A 48 -3.97 -11.34 5.99
C ALA A 48 -5.34 -11.72 6.53
N THR A 49 -5.99 -10.77 7.17
CA THR A 49 -7.39 -10.89 7.59
C THR A 49 -8.14 -9.59 7.32
N ALA A 50 -9.44 -9.68 7.08
CA ALA A 50 -10.32 -8.54 6.87
C ALA A 50 -11.61 -8.70 7.68
N GLN A 51 -11.88 -7.76 8.59
CA GLN A 51 -13.01 -7.83 9.50
C GLN A 51 -14.26 -7.24 8.84
N LEU A 52 -15.24 -8.08 8.52
CA LEU A 52 -16.42 -7.67 7.73
C LEU A 52 -17.51 -6.98 8.58
N SER A 53 -17.41 -7.07 9.91
CA SER A 53 -18.39 -6.51 10.84
C SER A 53 -18.35 -4.98 10.93
N HIS A 54 -17.23 -4.35 10.57
CA HIS A 54 -17.11 -2.89 10.59
C HIS A 54 -17.83 -2.23 9.41
N LYS A 55 -18.16 -0.94 9.54
CA LYS A 55 -18.79 -0.17 8.45
C LYS A 55 -17.87 -0.13 7.22
N ILE A 56 -16.59 0.13 7.45
CA ILE A 56 -15.50 0.00 6.48
C ILE A 56 -14.61 -1.15 6.98
N PRO A 57 -14.35 -2.19 6.17
CA PRO A 57 -13.51 -3.31 6.59
C PRO A 57 -12.13 -2.84 7.01
N GLU A 58 -11.61 -3.37 8.12
CA GLU A 58 -10.22 -3.16 8.52
C GLU A 58 -9.42 -4.40 8.18
N PHE A 59 -8.22 -4.19 7.65
CA PHE A 59 -7.32 -5.28 7.28
C PHE A 59 -6.20 -5.40 8.32
N SER A 60 -5.80 -6.63 8.62
CA SER A 60 -4.62 -6.93 9.42
C SER A 60 -3.69 -7.82 8.63
N ILE A 61 -2.47 -7.35 8.36
CA ILE A 61 -1.51 -8.01 7.46
C ILE A 61 -0.25 -8.41 8.23
N HIS A 62 0.20 -9.65 8.06
CA HIS A 62 1.36 -10.19 8.78
C HIS A 62 2.65 -9.53 8.28
N ALA A 63 3.42 -8.92 9.20
CA ALA A 63 4.58 -8.08 8.88
C ALA A 63 5.69 -8.80 8.10
N ASN A 64 5.87 -10.10 8.33
CA ASN A 64 6.96 -10.89 7.77
C ASN A 64 6.50 -11.82 6.64
N SER A 65 5.33 -11.57 6.05
CA SER A 65 4.86 -12.44 4.96
C SER A 65 5.69 -12.25 3.69
N SER A 66 6.00 -13.34 2.98
CA SER A 66 6.62 -13.25 1.65
C SER A 66 5.72 -12.56 0.61
N HIS A 67 4.42 -12.45 0.90
CA HIS A 67 3.42 -11.77 0.07
C HIS A 67 3.19 -10.30 0.46
N TRP A 68 3.94 -9.78 1.44
CA TRP A 68 3.76 -8.44 2.01
C TRP A 68 3.69 -7.34 0.95
N GLU A 69 4.62 -7.32 -0.01
CA GLU A 69 4.66 -6.32 -1.08
C GLU A 69 3.40 -6.38 -1.96
N SER A 70 2.97 -7.59 -2.38
CA SER A 70 1.78 -7.76 -3.22
C SER A 70 0.49 -7.37 -2.51
N ILE A 71 0.37 -7.68 -1.22
CA ILE A 71 -0.78 -7.29 -0.42
C ILE A 71 -0.84 -5.76 -0.27
N ASN A 72 0.30 -5.13 0.02
CA ASN A 72 0.41 -3.68 0.13
C ASN A 72 0.03 -2.97 -1.17
N GLN A 73 0.48 -3.49 -2.31
CA GLN A 73 0.11 -2.96 -3.61
C GLN A 73 -1.41 -2.99 -3.82
N VAL A 74 -2.05 -4.15 -3.62
CA VAL A 74 -3.50 -4.31 -3.84
C VAL A 74 -4.33 -3.48 -2.85
N LEU A 75 -3.88 -3.34 -1.60
CA LEU A 75 -4.52 -2.49 -0.62
C LEU A 75 -4.43 -1.00 -1.00
N ALA A 76 -3.26 -0.54 -1.48
CA ALA A 76 -3.10 0.82 -1.96
C ALA A 76 -3.97 1.11 -3.19
N GLU A 77 -4.05 0.18 -4.15
CA GLU A 77 -4.99 0.27 -5.29
C GLU A 77 -6.45 0.44 -4.83
N SER A 78 -6.77 -0.08 -3.64
CA SER A 78 -8.09 0.02 -3.00
C SER A 78 -8.22 1.15 -1.96
N SER A 79 -7.24 2.06 -1.91
CA SER A 79 -7.17 3.20 -0.97
C SER A 79 -7.06 2.82 0.51
N TYR A 80 -6.40 1.71 0.82
CA TYR A 80 -6.05 1.31 2.18
C TYR A 80 -4.57 1.58 2.46
N LEU A 81 -4.28 2.12 3.63
CA LEU A 81 -2.93 2.42 4.07
C LEU A 81 -2.64 1.83 5.45
N LEU A 82 -1.36 1.56 5.69
CA LEU A 82 -0.85 1.11 6.97
C LEU A 82 -1.06 2.19 8.04
N LYS A 83 -1.53 1.78 9.21
CA LYS A 83 -1.74 2.65 10.36
C LYS A 83 -1.09 2.07 11.61
N GLY A 84 -0.29 2.90 12.28
CA GLY A 84 0.35 2.57 13.54
C GLY A 84 1.49 1.57 13.38
N GLU A 85 1.83 0.93 14.48
CA GLU A 85 2.92 -0.05 14.57
C GLU A 85 2.39 -1.48 14.50
N VAL A 86 3.31 -2.43 14.36
CA VAL A 86 2.98 -3.85 14.43
C VAL A 86 2.38 -4.18 15.80
N ASN A 87 1.26 -4.90 15.81
CA ASN A 87 0.65 -5.33 17.06
C ASN A 87 1.43 -6.49 17.71
N SER A 88 1.05 -6.88 18.93
CA SER A 88 1.70 -7.97 19.67
C SER A 88 1.65 -9.34 18.98
N ARG A 89 0.85 -9.49 17.92
CA ARG A 89 0.72 -10.72 17.12
C ARG A 89 1.50 -10.66 15.81
N GLY A 90 2.26 -9.60 15.55
CA GLY A 90 3.04 -9.47 14.32
C GLY A 90 2.26 -8.95 13.12
N PHE A 91 1.10 -8.32 13.33
CA PHE A 91 0.27 -7.78 12.25
C PHE A 91 0.23 -6.26 12.25
N TYR A 92 0.33 -5.67 11.07
CA TYR A 92 0.03 -4.26 10.82
C TYR A 92 -1.46 -4.07 10.53
N GLN A 93 -2.02 -2.96 11.00
CA GLN A 93 -3.38 -2.57 10.69
C GLN A 93 -3.42 -1.69 9.46
N TYR A 94 -4.45 -1.88 8.63
CA TYR A 94 -4.71 -1.09 7.45
C TYR A 94 -6.12 -0.53 7.49
N GLN A 95 -6.22 0.76 7.23
CA GLN A 95 -7.48 1.47 7.22
C GLN A 95 -7.67 2.21 5.89
N TYR A 96 -8.94 2.35 5.51
CA TYR A 96 -9.31 3.15 4.36
C TYR A 96 -8.92 4.61 4.58
N CYS A 97 -8.40 5.23 3.54
CA CYS A 97 -8.08 6.64 3.50
C CYS A 97 -8.63 7.24 2.22
N GLU A 98 -9.30 8.38 2.34
CA GLU A 98 -9.79 9.10 1.18
C GLU A 98 -8.61 9.64 0.36
N VAL A 99 -8.59 9.29 -0.93
CA VAL A 99 -7.60 9.76 -1.89
C VAL A 99 -8.17 10.97 -2.63
N PRO A 100 -7.40 12.08 -2.75
CA PRO A 100 -7.83 13.23 -3.54
C PRO A 100 -8.21 12.84 -4.98
N LYS A 101 -9.26 13.47 -5.52
CA LYS A 101 -9.73 13.21 -6.89
C LYS A 101 -8.60 13.46 -7.90
N GLY A 102 -8.47 12.56 -8.87
CA GLY A 102 -7.44 12.62 -9.91
C GLY A 102 -6.10 12.04 -9.46
N TYR A 103 -6.06 11.32 -8.34
CA TYR A 103 -4.88 10.60 -7.88
C TYR A 103 -5.18 9.11 -7.65
N GLN A 104 -4.14 8.30 -7.79
CA GLN A 104 -4.14 6.89 -7.44
C GLN A 104 -3.07 6.64 -6.39
N MET A 105 -3.44 5.88 -5.35
CA MET A 105 -2.52 5.50 -4.30
C MET A 105 -1.65 4.33 -4.73
N GLN A 106 -0.37 4.44 -4.38
CA GLN A 106 0.68 3.45 -4.63
C GLN A 106 1.31 3.09 -3.28
N CYS A 107 1.63 1.81 -3.08
CA CYS A 107 2.49 1.36 -1.99
C CYS A 107 3.60 0.49 -2.60
N THR A 108 4.80 1.04 -2.65
CA THR A 108 5.93 0.46 -3.39
C THR A 108 7.23 0.67 -2.63
N LYS A 109 8.29 -0.06 -2.98
CA LYS A 109 9.65 0.28 -2.54
C LYS A 109 9.98 1.73 -2.89
N SER A 110 10.72 2.41 -2.02
CA SER A 110 11.07 3.83 -2.17
C SER A 110 11.84 4.10 -3.49
N VAL A 111 12.64 3.14 -3.96
CA VAL A 111 13.34 3.22 -5.26
C VAL A 111 12.37 3.35 -6.45
N LEU A 112 11.15 2.80 -6.36
CA LEU A 112 10.15 2.94 -7.41
C LEU A 112 9.54 4.34 -7.43
N LEU A 113 9.37 4.97 -6.26
CA LEU A 113 9.01 6.38 -6.16
C LEU A 113 10.11 7.29 -6.73
N TRP A 114 11.38 7.01 -6.43
CA TRP A 114 12.51 7.73 -7.03
C TRP A 114 12.49 7.64 -8.57
N ARG A 115 12.21 6.46 -9.11
CA ARG A 115 12.10 6.25 -10.56
C ARG A 115 10.92 7.04 -11.16
N ALA A 116 9.78 7.09 -10.47
CA ALA A 116 8.63 7.88 -10.90
C ALA A 116 8.96 9.39 -10.89
N TRP A 117 9.60 9.87 -9.82
CA TRP A 117 10.08 11.25 -9.70
C TRP A 117 11.03 11.64 -10.82
N TRP A 118 12.01 10.79 -11.15
CA TRP A 118 12.95 11.06 -12.23
C TRP A 118 12.29 11.17 -13.60
N LYS A 119 11.34 10.28 -13.90
CA LYS A 119 10.55 10.36 -15.14
C LYS A 119 9.82 11.68 -15.20
N TYR A 120 9.12 12.06 -14.14
CA TYR A 120 8.41 13.33 -14.07
C TYR A 120 9.33 14.54 -14.23
N ARG A 121 10.42 14.60 -13.47
CA ARG A 121 11.38 15.73 -13.47
C ARG A 121 11.96 16.00 -14.86
N LYS A 122 12.19 14.95 -15.67
CA LYS A 122 12.65 15.09 -17.06
C LYS A 122 11.69 15.90 -17.94
N TYR A 123 10.39 15.87 -17.64
CA TYR A 123 9.33 16.55 -18.40
C TYR A 123 8.78 17.80 -17.69
N ALA A 124 9.13 18.01 -16.43
CA ALA A 124 8.72 19.14 -15.61
C ALA A 124 9.50 20.42 -16.01
N LEU A 125 9.20 20.97 -17.19
CA LEU A 125 9.72 22.25 -17.68
C LEU A 125 8.94 23.47 -17.11
N ARG A 126 7.98 23.24 -16.21
CA ARG A 126 7.05 24.27 -15.74
C ARG A 126 7.51 24.89 -14.43
N PRO A 127 7.57 26.23 -14.32
CA PRO A 127 7.78 26.88 -13.04
C PRO A 127 6.59 26.61 -12.10
N GLY A 128 6.85 26.12 -10.90
CA GLY A 128 5.83 25.84 -9.88
C GLY A 128 6.17 24.67 -8.96
N ILE A 129 5.32 24.44 -7.95
CA ILE A 129 5.41 23.24 -7.11
C ILE A 129 4.75 22.09 -7.88
N PRO A 130 5.48 20.98 -8.12
CA PRO A 130 4.92 19.85 -8.83
C PRO A 130 3.85 19.17 -7.99
N LEU A 131 2.67 18.97 -8.57
CA LEU A 131 1.54 18.29 -7.92
C LEU A 131 1.35 16.87 -8.43
N GLU A 132 2.23 16.37 -9.29
CA GLU A 132 2.06 15.05 -9.91
C GLU A 132 2.29 13.90 -8.93
N LEU A 133 3.20 14.10 -7.97
CA LEU A 133 3.53 13.11 -6.95
C LEU A 133 3.33 13.69 -5.55
N LEU A 134 2.51 13.02 -4.74
CA LEU A 134 2.28 13.38 -3.35
C LEU A 134 2.78 12.28 -2.42
N ILE A 135 3.30 12.64 -1.25
CA ILE A 135 3.67 11.72 -0.18
C ILE A 135 2.83 12.01 1.06
N ARG A 136 2.49 10.98 1.82
CA ARG A 136 1.78 11.16 3.08
C ARG A 136 2.76 11.48 4.20
N THR A 137 2.60 12.63 4.84
CA THR A 137 3.31 12.96 6.08
C THR A 137 2.31 13.57 7.05
N ARG A 138 2.44 13.30 8.36
CA ARG A 138 1.53 13.86 9.40
C ARG A 138 0.04 13.75 9.01
N ASP A 139 -0.35 12.56 8.57
CA ASP A 139 -1.70 12.22 8.11
C ASP A 139 -2.26 12.97 6.89
N SER A 140 -1.49 13.85 6.25
CA SER A 140 -1.91 14.64 5.08
C SER A 140 -1.05 14.35 3.86
N TRP A 141 -1.61 14.59 2.67
CA TRP A 141 -0.89 14.46 1.40
C TRP A 141 -0.16 15.76 1.06
N TYR A 142 1.16 15.67 0.88
CA TYR A 142 2.00 16.80 0.53
C TYR A 142 2.68 16.58 -0.81
N PRO A 143 2.80 17.61 -1.66
CA PRO A 143 3.57 17.52 -2.88
C PRO A 143 5.04 17.28 -2.57
N ILE A 144 5.64 16.35 -3.32
CA ILE A 144 7.07 16.11 -3.28
C ILE A 144 7.74 17.28 -3.99
N ARG A 145 8.54 18.05 -3.27
CA ARG A 145 9.28 19.21 -3.81
C ARG A 145 10.59 18.79 -4.45
N ASP A 146 11.30 17.89 -3.78
CA ASP A 146 12.56 17.36 -4.26
C ASP A 146 12.80 15.97 -3.69
N LEU A 147 13.62 15.21 -4.39
CA LEU A 147 13.96 13.86 -4.01
C LEU A 147 15.40 13.58 -4.44
N ILE A 148 16.26 13.32 -3.45
CA ILE A 148 17.71 13.22 -3.58
C ILE A 148 18.18 11.89 -3.00
N ILE A 149 19.22 11.29 -3.59
CA ILE A 149 19.93 10.16 -2.98
C ILE A 149 21.23 10.69 -2.39
N SER A 150 21.48 10.42 -1.10
CA SER A 150 22.75 10.68 -0.42
C SER A 150 23.02 9.55 0.55
N ASP A 151 24.28 9.13 0.70
CA ASP A 151 24.69 8.14 1.73
C ASP A 151 23.88 6.83 1.73
N GLY A 152 23.44 6.39 0.54
CA GLY A 152 22.62 5.19 0.37
C GLY A 152 21.13 5.36 0.72
N LEU A 153 20.71 6.53 1.19
CA LEU A 153 19.32 6.84 1.57
C LEU A 153 18.63 7.74 0.53
N LEU A 154 17.32 7.57 0.46
CA LEU A 154 16.41 8.41 -0.30
C LEU A 154 15.83 9.50 0.59
N TYR A 155 16.17 10.75 0.29
CA TYR A 155 15.63 11.92 0.98
C TYR A 155 14.48 12.51 0.18
N ILE A 156 13.28 12.50 0.76
CA ILE A 156 12.06 13.05 0.17
C ILE A 156 11.73 14.36 0.88
N LYS A 157 11.82 15.48 0.16
CA LYS A 157 11.56 16.82 0.68
C LYS A 157 10.15 17.28 0.30
N THR A 158 9.41 17.74 1.29
CA THR A 158 8.16 18.49 1.11
C THR A 158 8.39 19.96 1.52
N LEU A 159 7.34 20.78 1.55
CA LEU A 159 7.45 22.15 2.08
C LEU A 159 7.72 22.19 3.60
N GLY A 160 7.25 21.19 4.36
CA GLY A 160 7.25 21.22 5.82
C GLY A 160 8.02 20.08 6.49
N SER A 161 8.61 19.17 5.72
CA SER A 161 9.32 18.00 6.25
C SER A 161 10.32 17.44 5.24
N GLU A 162 11.28 16.69 5.77
CA GLU A 162 12.13 15.77 5.03
C GLU A 162 11.98 14.38 5.64
N ILE A 163 11.93 13.35 4.80
CA ILE A 163 11.92 11.94 5.21
C ILE A 163 13.11 11.26 4.56
N ALA A 164 13.86 10.46 5.32
CA ALA A 164 14.91 9.59 4.81
C ALA A 164 14.41 8.14 4.83
N LEU A 165 14.57 7.42 3.72
CA LEU A 165 14.15 6.03 3.53
C LEU A 165 15.27 5.19 2.90
N ASP A 166 15.39 3.93 3.28
CA ASP A 166 16.18 2.96 2.50
C ASP A 166 15.49 2.67 1.16
N SER A 167 16.27 2.29 0.15
CA SER A 167 15.79 1.88 -1.17
C SER A 167 14.70 0.79 -1.16
N ASN A 168 14.71 -0.07 -0.13
CA ASN A 168 13.78 -1.19 0.03
C ASN A 168 12.59 -0.88 0.92
N ASP A 169 12.58 0.27 1.62
CA ASP A 169 11.46 0.65 2.47
C ASP A 169 10.20 0.82 1.63
N LEU A 170 9.09 0.27 2.11
CA LEU A 170 7.79 0.55 1.50
C LEU A 170 7.37 1.98 1.83
N VAL A 171 6.95 2.70 0.79
CA VAL A 171 6.42 4.04 0.89
C VAL A 171 5.05 4.11 0.24
N THR A 172 4.11 4.76 0.91
CA THR A 172 2.80 5.10 0.35
C THR A 172 2.84 6.50 -0.24
N TRP A 173 2.47 6.62 -1.51
CA TRP A 173 2.49 7.86 -2.26
C TRP A 173 1.32 7.91 -3.24
N LEU A 174 1.02 9.09 -3.77
CA LEU A 174 0.00 9.28 -4.79
C LEU A 174 0.65 9.67 -6.10
N SER A 175 0.22 9.03 -7.18
CA SER A 175 0.45 9.48 -8.55
C SER A 175 -0.81 10.13 -9.07
N LYS A 176 -0.70 11.30 -9.71
CA LYS A 176 -1.82 11.84 -10.46
C LYS A 176 -2.18 10.89 -11.63
N VAL A 177 -3.47 10.76 -11.88
CA VAL A 177 -4.04 9.99 -12.99
C VAL A 177 -4.46 11.01 -14.05
N ASP A 178 -4.03 10.78 -15.30
CA ASP A 178 -4.43 11.58 -16.46
C ASP A 178 -5.90 11.31 -16.86
#